data_AF-A0A379G4Z5-F1
#
_entry.id   AF-A0A379G4Z5-F1
#
_cell.length_a   1.000
_cell.length_b   1.000
_cell.length_c   1.000
_cell.angle_alpha   90.00
_cell.angle_beta   90.00
_cell.angle_gamma   90.00
#
_symmetry.space_group_name_H-M   'P 1'
#
loop_
_entity.id
_entity.type
_entity.pdbx_description
1 polymer ?
#
loop_
_entity_poly.entity_id
_entity_poly.type
_entity_poly.pdbx_seq_one_letter_code
_entity_poly.pdbx_strand_id
1 'polypeptide(L)'
;MLKLVKNKTSFNTLILFLFFTAIHYAMGYHFKIFYVLAMTGLLVVISRFTITYRIIILFYTVIASFYLPVGLLYGYPDYNIFSSFYYTDSEEAKGFLTNINLKYYALSILLFAFGVFVSRLKFEIGKKSQYAFLTFFIIITAISPIKAMSSGSWRLLLTSGLPEFRFFTESLFYLDYLNQEKKSVEGDDTFVSPTVNPKYNIYVVVIGESARRDFMHSYGFPLENTPFMDNAPGYIFNNFISAAGSTNLSLSHTLSMYPKMPNNLITLANKAGFKTYWISRQGIFGRHDGPVASIAKRATENHFVGGSQLIDDNVMSQDAPVIPKFIESLNQPGKHKLIVVHLIGSHSPFCERSFNAYDQFYKSDKLSCYVQTIKNTDLLLSQLQKILVKQNTSWSMLYFSDHGLSFIDNQEDLIHGDKKRQNFEIPFFITSSDATQQEVISARRSAFSFLELFAEWTGISEKHINTSCKMISNQECDNQNTVINFDKNTMNFDQLDHDNIQ
;
A
#
# COMPACT_ATOMS: atom_id res chain seq x y z
N MET A 1 26.45 11.09 -37.46
CA MET A 1 25.00 11.35 -37.63
C MET A 1 24.52 11.35 -39.09
N LEU A 2 25.23 11.98 -40.04
CA LEU A 2 24.77 12.11 -41.45
C LEU A 2 24.80 10.84 -42.33
N LYS A 3 25.46 9.74 -41.95
CA LYS A 3 25.45 8.47 -42.72
C LYS A 3 24.25 7.55 -42.40
N LEU A 4 23.58 7.73 -41.26
CA LEU A 4 22.37 6.96 -40.88
C LEU A 4 21.13 7.34 -41.72
N VAL A 5 21.13 8.54 -42.31
CA VAL A 5 20.03 9.09 -43.11
C VAL A 5 19.97 8.49 -44.53
N LYS A 6 21.04 7.85 -45.03
CA LYS A 6 21.07 7.25 -46.38
C LYS A 6 20.29 5.93 -46.52
N ASN A 7 19.91 5.27 -45.43
CA ASN A 7 19.10 4.06 -45.47
C ASN A 7 17.78 4.29 -44.71
N LYS A 8 16.71 4.56 -45.48
CA LYS A 8 15.35 4.79 -44.96
C LYS A 8 14.89 3.67 -44.02
N THR A 9 15.27 2.42 -44.31
CA THR A 9 14.95 1.28 -43.45
C THR A 9 15.65 1.38 -42.10
N SER A 10 16.95 1.69 -42.07
CA SER A 10 17.70 1.83 -40.81
C SER A 10 17.16 2.96 -39.93
N PHE A 11 16.77 4.08 -40.54
CA PHE A 11 16.14 5.19 -39.83
C PHE A 11 14.78 4.80 -39.24
N ASN A 12 13.93 4.12 -40.03
CA ASN A 12 12.64 3.63 -39.54
C ASN A 12 12.80 2.59 -38.41
N THR A 13 13.83 1.74 -38.48
CA THR A 13 14.13 0.76 -37.42
C THR A 13 14.55 1.45 -36.13
N LEU A 14 15.32 2.54 -36.21
CA LEU A 14 15.67 3.34 -35.04
C LEU A 14 14.44 4.00 -34.41
N ILE A 15 13.51 4.52 -35.21
CA ILE A 15 12.25 5.08 -34.71
C ILE A 15 11.44 4.01 -33.96
N LEU A 16 11.32 2.81 -34.54
CA LEU A 16 10.61 1.70 -33.91
C LEU A 16 11.28 1.23 -32.61
N PHE A 17 12.61 1.26 -32.56
CA PHE A 17 13.38 0.98 -31.35
C PHE A 17 13.10 1.99 -30.23
N LEU A 18 13.07 3.29 -30.57
CA LEU A 18 12.71 4.35 -29.62
C LEU A 18 11.27 4.22 -29.14
N PHE A 19 10.35 3.81 -30.03
CA PHE A 19 8.97 3.51 -29.66
C PHE A 19 8.87 2.40 -28.62
N PHE A 20 9.50 1.24 -28.83
CA PHE A 20 9.47 0.17 -27.83
C PHE A 20 10.20 0.52 -26.53
N THR A 21 11.24 1.35 -26.61
CA THR A 21 11.87 1.92 -25.41
C THR A 21 10.84 2.73 -24.61
N ALA A 22 10.08 3.60 -25.27
CA ALA A 22 9.01 4.36 -24.63
C ALA A 22 7.88 3.46 -24.09
N ILE A 23 7.50 2.40 -24.81
CA ILE A 23 6.52 1.41 -24.33
C ILE A 23 6.99 0.71 -23.05
N HIS A 24 8.26 0.32 -22.95
CA HIS A 24 8.79 -0.34 -21.74
C HIS A 24 8.68 0.57 -20.52
N TYR A 25 9.08 1.84 -20.65
CA TYR A 25 8.94 2.82 -19.58
C TYR A 25 7.47 3.13 -19.26
N ALA A 26 6.62 3.27 -20.27
CA ALA A 26 5.19 3.50 -20.08
C ALA A 26 4.51 2.34 -19.35
N MET A 27 4.97 1.11 -19.56
CA MET A 27 4.53 -0.08 -18.84
C MET A 27 5.22 -0.28 -17.48
N GLY A 28 6.05 0.67 -17.04
CA GLY A 28 6.69 0.66 -15.72
C GLY A 28 7.89 -0.28 -15.57
N TYR A 29 8.45 -0.77 -16.69
CA TYR A 29 9.63 -1.63 -16.69
C TYR A 29 10.92 -0.84 -16.95
N HIS A 30 12.00 -1.28 -16.30
CA HIS A 30 13.34 -0.75 -16.58
C HIS A 30 13.80 -1.10 -18.00
N PHE A 31 14.52 -0.17 -18.63
CA PHE A 31 15.08 -0.35 -19.97
C PHE A 31 16.07 -1.52 -20.02
N LYS A 32 15.80 -2.46 -20.94
CA LYS A 32 16.66 -3.61 -21.22
C LYS A 32 16.89 -3.72 -22.72
N ILE A 33 18.08 -3.30 -23.16
CA ILE A 33 18.46 -3.17 -24.57
C ILE A 33 18.15 -4.40 -25.41
N PHE A 34 18.46 -5.61 -24.92
CA PHE A 34 18.26 -6.85 -25.68
C PHE A 34 16.78 -7.18 -25.90
N TYR A 35 15.90 -6.86 -24.95
CA TYR A 35 14.46 -7.05 -25.10
C TYR A 35 13.86 -6.07 -26.11
N VAL A 36 14.27 -4.80 -26.05
CA VAL A 36 13.84 -3.79 -27.04
C VAL A 36 14.32 -4.16 -28.44
N LEU A 37 15.58 -4.60 -28.59
CA LEU A 37 16.12 -5.07 -29.87
C LEU A 37 15.36 -6.29 -30.41
N ALA A 38 15.03 -7.24 -29.54
CA ALA A 38 14.29 -8.44 -29.93
C ALA A 38 12.90 -8.08 -30.46
N MET A 39 12.15 -7.26 -29.72
CA MET A 39 10.81 -6.84 -30.13
C MET A 39 10.83 -5.97 -31.39
N THR A 40 11.80 -5.05 -31.49
CA THR A 40 12.01 -4.24 -32.70
C THR A 40 12.28 -5.12 -33.92
N GLY A 41 13.20 -6.09 -33.79
CA GLY A 41 13.54 -7.03 -34.86
C GLY A 41 12.34 -7.87 -35.31
N LEU A 42 11.55 -8.38 -34.35
CA LEU A 42 10.32 -9.11 -34.65
C LEU A 42 9.33 -8.25 -35.43
N LEU A 43 9.06 -7.01 -34.99
CA LEU A 43 8.10 -6.15 -35.67
C LEU A 43 8.57 -5.65 -37.03
N VAL A 44 9.88 -5.49 -37.23
CA VAL A 44 10.47 -5.25 -38.56
C VAL A 44 10.15 -6.44 -39.49
N VAL A 45 10.23 -7.69 -39.02
CA VAL A 45 9.87 -8.88 -39.80
C VAL A 45 8.35 -8.95 -40.06
N ILE A 46 7.52 -8.64 -39.06
CA ILE A 46 6.05 -8.65 -39.17
C ILE A 46 5.54 -7.53 -40.09
N SER A 47 6.29 -6.44 -40.26
CA SER A 47 5.89 -5.29 -41.09
C SER A 47 5.51 -5.62 -42.54
N ARG A 48 5.97 -6.77 -43.07
CA ARG A 48 5.53 -7.31 -44.37
C ARG A 48 4.01 -7.56 -44.43
N PHE A 49 3.41 -7.89 -43.29
CA PHE A 49 1.98 -8.01 -43.09
C PHE A 49 1.45 -6.69 -42.51
N THR A 50 1.20 -5.73 -43.40
CA THR A 50 0.91 -4.33 -43.01
C THR A 50 -0.25 -4.20 -42.02
N ILE A 51 -1.31 -5.01 -42.18
CA ILE A 51 -2.47 -4.99 -41.29
C ILE A 51 -2.08 -5.49 -39.90
N THR A 52 -1.43 -6.66 -39.81
CA THR A 52 -0.99 -7.26 -38.54
C THR A 52 -0.02 -6.34 -37.79
N TYR A 53 0.96 -5.77 -38.48
CA TYR A 53 1.89 -4.80 -37.89
C TYR A 53 1.16 -3.60 -37.29
N ARG A 54 0.22 -3.00 -38.04
CA ARG A 54 -0.58 -1.86 -37.56
C ARG A 54 -1.41 -2.21 -36.34
N ILE A 55 -2.07 -3.37 -36.35
CA ILE A 55 -2.89 -3.83 -35.22
C ILE A 55 -2.00 -3.97 -33.97
N ILE A 56 -0.84 -4.62 -34.08
CA ILE A 56 0.06 -4.82 -32.94
C ILE A 56 0.57 -3.47 -32.40
N ILE A 57 1.04 -2.57 -33.27
CA ILE A 57 1.51 -1.24 -32.85
C ILE A 57 0.40 -0.46 -32.15
N LEU A 58 -0.79 -0.39 -32.74
CA LEU A 58 -1.91 0.37 -32.18
C LEU A 58 -2.41 -0.25 -30.88
N PHE A 59 -2.44 -1.58 -30.77
CA PHE A 59 -2.76 -2.29 -29.53
C PHE A 59 -1.83 -1.89 -28.38
N TYR A 60 -0.51 -1.98 -28.58
CA TYR A 60 0.45 -1.54 -27.56
C TYR A 60 0.41 -0.04 -27.31
N THR A 61 0.17 0.77 -28.34
CA THR A 61 0.04 2.22 -28.22
C THR A 61 -1.12 2.57 -27.28
N VAL A 62 -2.30 1.99 -27.49
CA VAL A 62 -3.48 2.24 -26.66
C VAL A 62 -3.18 1.85 -25.20
N ILE A 63 -2.76 0.62 -24.97
CA ILE A 63 -2.55 0.10 -23.61
C ILE A 63 -1.48 0.88 -22.87
N ALA A 64 -0.32 1.09 -23.50
CA ALA A 64 0.77 1.83 -22.88
C ALA A 64 0.40 3.30 -22.64
N SER A 65 -0.34 3.96 -23.53
CA SER A 65 -0.74 5.36 -23.32
C SER A 65 -1.72 5.52 -22.16
N PHE A 66 -2.65 4.56 -22.00
CA PHE A 66 -3.57 4.56 -20.84
C PHE A 66 -2.83 4.25 -19.53
N TYR A 67 -1.88 3.32 -19.55
CA TYR A 67 -1.16 2.92 -18.34
C TYR A 67 -0.01 3.86 -17.97
N LEU A 68 0.53 4.64 -18.90
CA LEU A 68 1.73 5.48 -18.71
C LEU A 68 1.74 6.31 -17.41
N PRO A 69 0.66 7.01 -17.01
CA PRO A 69 0.70 7.79 -15.78
C PRO A 69 0.92 6.93 -14.54
N VAL A 70 0.28 5.76 -14.50
CA VAL A 70 0.47 4.76 -13.43
C VAL A 70 1.85 4.12 -13.54
N GLY A 71 2.26 3.73 -14.75
CA GLY A 71 3.53 3.06 -15.00
C GLY A 71 4.77 3.88 -14.62
N LEU A 72 4.72 5.21 -14.82
CA LEU A 72 5.82 6.09 -14.44
C LEU A 72 5.89 6.39 -12.94
N LEU A 73 4.74 6.40 -12.24
CA LEU A 73 4.67 6.70 -10.81
C LEU A 73 4.86 5.45 -9.94
N TYR A 74 4.16 4.36 -10.28
CA TYR A 74 4.07 3.15 -9.45
C TYR A 74 4.89 1.98 -10.01
N GLY A 75 5.22 1.99 -11.30
CA GLY A 75 5.99 0.93 -11.94
C GLY A 75 5.11 -0.08 -12.67
N TYR A 76 5.63 -1.31 -12.84
CA TYR A 76 4.92 -2.37 -13.56
C TYR A 76 3.73 -2.90 -12.76
N PRO A 77 2.80 -3.65 -13.39
CA PRO A 77 1.61 -4.12 -12.69
C PRO A 77 1.97 -5.03 -11.51
N ASP A 78 1.53 -4.67 -10.30
CA ASP A 78 1.81 -5.36 -9.04
C ASP A 78 0.54 -5.58 -8.20
N TYR A 79 0.66 -6.22 -7.03
CA TYR A 79 -0.49 -6.43 -6.16
C TYR A 79 -1.18 -5.13 -5.75
N ASN A 80 -0.42 -4.06 -5.48
CA ASN A 80 -0.97 -2.82 -4.96
C ASN A 80 -1.86 -2.12 -6.01
N ILE A 81 -1.39 -2.05 -7.26
CA ILE A 81 -2.17 -1.49 -8.38
C ILE A 81 -3.44 -2.32 -8.63
N PHE A 82 -3.36 -3.65 -8.62
CA PHE A 82 -4.54 -4.46 -8.86
C PHE A 82 -5.53 -4.47 -7.69
N SER A 83 -5.03 -4.50 -6.46
CA SER A 83 -5.87 -4.51 -5.27
C SER A 83 -6.61 -3.19 -5.09
N SER A 84 -5.99 -2.04 -5.42
CA SER A 84 -6.70 -0.76 -5.45
C SER A 84 -7.84 -0.84 -6.46
N PHE A 85 -7.60 -1.12 -7.75
CA PHE A 85 -8.70 -1.21 -8.73
C PHE A 85 -9.78 -2.25 -8.38
N TYR A 86 -9.41 -3.35 -7.73
CA TYR A 86 -10.35 -4.43 -7.42
C TYR A 86 -11.26 -4.13 -6.22
N TYR A 87 -10.73 -3.43 -5.21
CA TYR A 87 -11.45 -3.11 -3.97
C TYR A 87 -11.98 -1.66 -3.89
N THR A 88 -11.52 -0.77 -4.77
CA THR A 88 -11.89 0.65 -4.83
C THR A 88 -13.26 0.89 -5.50
N ASP A 89 -13.92 1.98 -5.10
CA ASP A 89 -15.14 2.51 -5.72
C ASP A 89 -14.86 3.56 -6.83
N SER A 90 -15.93 4.12 -7.40
CA SER A 90 -15.84 5.15 -8.43
C SER A 90 -15.31 6.51 -7.94
N GLU A 91 -15.54 6.87 -6.69
CA GLU A 91 -15.09 8.14 -6.11
C GLU A 91 -13.58 8.12 -5.84
N GLU A 92 -13.07 7.05 -5.22
CA GLU A 92 -11.64 6.87 -4.99
C GLU A 92 -10.87 6.67 -6.31
N ALA A 93 -11.42 5.92 -7.28
CA ALA A 93 -10.83 5.82 -8.61
C ALA A 93 -10.74 7.19 -9.31
N LYS A 94 -11.78 8.02 -9.17
CA LYS A 94 -11.79 9.38 -9.71
C LYS A 94 -10.76 10.26 -9.00
N GLY A 95 -10.72 10.24 -7.67
CA GLY A 95 -9.77 10.98 -6.85
C GLY A 95 -8.32 10.65 -7.21
N PHE A 96 -8.01 9.36 -7.37
CA PHE A 96 -6.71 8.88 -7.84
C PHE A 96 -6.33 9.50 -9.20
N LEU A 97 -7.21 9.41 -10.19
CA LEU A 97 -6.93 9.94 -11.53
C LEU A 97 -6.76 11.46 -11.52
N THR A 98 -7.54 12.19 -10.72
CA THR A 98 -7.43 13.66 -10.65
C THR A 98 -6.20 14.15 -9.89
N ASN A 99 -5.63 13.34 -9.00
CA ASN A 99 -4.45 13.70 -8.21
C ASN A 99 -3.14 13.59 -8.99
N ILE A 100 -3.12 12.81 -10.07
CA ILE A 100 -1.94 12.65 -10.93
C ILE A 100 -1.67 13.96 -11.68
N ASN A 101 -0.41 14.41 -11.64
CA ASN A 101 0.01 15.63 -12.32
C ASN A 101 -0.25 15.58 -13.84
N LEU A 102 -0.81 16.66 -14.39
CA LEU A 102 -1.16 16.81 -15.81
C LEU A 102 0.00 16.51 -16.78
N LYS A 103 1.26 16.68 -16.35
CA LYS A 103 2.45 16.33 -17.14
C LYS A 103 2.44 14.88 -17.62
N TYR A 104 1.96 13.95 -16.79
CA TYR A 104 1.91 12.53 -17.15
C TYR A 104 0.84 12.24 -18.21
N TYR A 105 -0.32 12.90 -18.14
CA TYR A 105 -1.35 12.80 -19.18
C TYR A 105 -0.90 13.42 -20.52
N ALA A 106 -0.15 14.52 -20.47
CA ALA A 106 0.46 15.09 -21.68
C ALA A 106 1.44 14.09 -22.35
N LEU A 107 2.26 13.39 -21.56
CA LEU A 107 3.14 12.33 -22.05
C LEU A 107 2.35 11.16 -22.67
N SER A 108 1.21 10.77 -22.10
CA SER A 108 0.32 9.77 -22.70
C SER A 108 -0.17 10.17 -24.09
N ILE A 109 -0.58 11.44 -24.29
CA ILE A 109 -1.03 11.95 -25.59
C ILE A 109 0.12 11.94 -26.60
N LEU A 110 1.33 12.35 -26.18
CA LEU A 110 2.52 12.31 -27.02
C LEU A 110 2.90 10.88 -27.42
N LEU A 111 2.85 9.93 -26.50
CA LEU A 111 3.08 8.51 -26.79
C LEU A 111 2.03 7.97 -27.76
N PHE A 112 0.76 8.33 -27.59
CA PHE A 112 -0.31 7.93 -28.49
C PHE A 112 -0.08 8.44 -29.92
N ALA A 113 0.21 9.74 -30.06
CA ALA A 113 0.54 10.34 -31.36
C ALA A 113 1.78 9.69 -32.00
N PHE A 114 2.81 9.38 -31.19
CA PHE A 114 4.01 8.70 -31.64
C PHE A 114 3.71 7.29 -32.15
N GLY A 115 2.86 6.52 -31.45
CA GLY A 115 2.44 5.20 -31.90
C GLY A 115 1.62 5.22 -33.19
N VAL A 116 0.71 6.19 -33.35
CA VAL A 116 -0.02 6.41 -34.61
C VAL A 116 0.95 6.69 -35.77
N PHE A 117 1.99 7.50 -35.55
CA PHE A 117 3.04 7.74 -36.53
C PHE A 117 3.82 6.46 -36.87
N VAL A 118 4.26 5.70 -35.86
CA VAL A 118 5.02 4.45 -36.00
C VAL A 118 4.23 3.38 -36.79
N SER A 119 2.91 3.34 -36.64
CA SER A 119 2.02 2.42 -37.37
C SER A 119 2.07 2.60 -38.90
N ARG A 120 2.54 3.76 -39.38
CA ARG A 120 2.61 4.11 -40.81
C ARG A 120 3.98 3.83 -41.43
N LEU A 121 4.96 3.41 -40.63
CA LEU A 121 6.32 3.10 -41.12
C LEU A 121 6.30 1.88 -42.05
N LYS A 122 7.25 1.88 -42.99
CA LYS A 122 7.48 0.79 -43.95
C LYS A 122 8.93 0.36 -43.88
N PHE A 123 9.18 -0.94 -44.00
CA PHE A 123 10.51 -1.52 -43.90
C PHE A 123 10.77 -2.43 -45.10
N GLU A 124 11.96 -2.31 -45.68
CA GLU A 124 12.43 -3.19 -46.76
C GLU A 124 13.67 -3.92 -46.27
N ILE A 125 13.54 -5.23 -46.06
CA ILE A 125 14.60 -6.09 -45.50
C ILE A 125 14.81 -7.34 -46.37
N GLY A 126 16.07 -7.77 -46.52
CA GLY A 126 16.41 -9.01 -47.20
C GLY A 126 16.18 -10.25 -46.34
N LYS A 127 16.12 -11.43 -46.97
CA LYS A 127 15.90 -12.73 -46.29
C LYS A 127 16.92 -13.02 -45.18
N LYS A 128 18.20 -12.69 -45.38
CA LYS A 128 19.25 -12.90 -44.36
C LYS A 128 18.96 -12.13 -43.07
N SER A 129 18.55 -10.87 -43.18
CA SER A 129 18.19 -10.03 -42.04
C SER A 129 16.93 -10.54 -41.34
N GLN A 130 15.96 -11.09 -42.08
CA GLN A 130 14.77 -11.71 -41.49
C GLN A 130 15.13 -12.88 -40.59
N TYR A 131 15.95 -13.82 -41.07
CA TYR A 131 16.40 -14.95 -40.26
C TYR A 131 17.20 -14.48 -39.04
N ALA A 132 18.09 -13.49 -39.20
CA ALA A 132 18.84 -12.95 -38.07
C ALA A 132 17.94 -12.37 -36.98
N PHE A 133 16.94 -11.55 -37.34
CA PHE A 133 16.00 -10.98 -36.37
C PHE A 133 15.15 -12.05 -35.68
N LEU A 134 14.66 -13.05 -36.43
CA LEU A 134 13.88 -14.15 -35.86
C LEU A 134 14.71 -15.03 -34.91
N THR A 135 15.93 -15.41 -35.32
CA THR A 135 16.84 -16.19 -34.46
C THR A 135 17.18 -15.41 -33.19
N PHE A 136 17.47 -14.12 -33.30
CA PHE A 136 17.74 -13.28 -32.13
C PHE A 136 16.52 -13.20 -31.20
N PHE A 137 15.33 -12.98 -31.75
CA PHE A 137 14.09 -12.96 -30.96
C PHE A 137 13.87 -14.28 -30.20
N ILE A 138 14.04 -15.43 -30.88
CA ILE A 138 13.88 -16.76 -30.28
C ILE A 138 14.89 -16.98 -29.15
N ILE A 139 16.17 -16.64 -29.37
CA ILE A 139 17.21 -16.78 -28.34
C ILE A 139 16.86 -15.96 -27.09
N ILE A 140 16.51 -14.69 -27.27
CA ILE A 140 16.24 -13.78 -26.15
C ILE A 140 15.00 -14.22 -25.35
N THR A 141 13.95 -14.65 -26.03
CA THR A 141 12.70 -15.11 -25.38
C THR A 141 12.81 -16.48 -24.72
N ALA A 142 13.74 -17.33 -25.16
CA ALA A 142 13.99 -18.63 -24.55
C ALA A 142 14.72 -18.55 -23.18
N ILE A 143 15.43 -17.44 -22.89
CA ILE A 143 16.23 -17.31 -21.66
C ILE A 143 15.37 -17.46 -20.40
N SER A 144 14.22 -16.79 -20.34
CA SER A 144 13.38 -16.80 -19.12
C SER A 144 12.74 -18.17 -18.85
N PRO A 145 12.12 -18.85 -19.83
CA PRO A 145 11.65 -20.22 -19.66
C PRO A 145 12.76 -21.21 -19.27
N ILE A 146 13.96 -21.10 -19.85
CA ILE A 146 15.09 -21.98 -19.50
C ILE A 146 15.48 -21.78 -18.02
N LYS A 147 15.57 -20.52 -17.57
CA LYS A 147 15.80 -20.22 -16.15
C LYS A 147 14.69 -20.78 -15.26
N ALA A 148 13.44 -20.64 -15.69
CA ALA A 148 12.27 -21.17 -14.98
C ALA A 148 12.35 -22.68 -14.74
N MET A 149 12.73 -23.43 -15.78
CA MET A 149 12.92 -24.88 -15.69
C MET A 149 14.04 -25.25 -14.72
N SER A 150 15.13 -24.48 -14.71
CA SER A 150 16.25 -24.72 -13.78
C SER A 150 15.91 -24.38 -12.32
N SER A 151 15.02 -23.41 -12.08
CA SER A 151 14.65 -22.95 -10.75
C SER A 151 13.34 -23.55 -10.22
N GLY A 152 12.69 -24.44 -10.98
CA GLY A 152 11.39 -25.03 -10.63
C GLY A 152 10.23 -24.03 -10.52
N SER A 153 10.36 -22.82 -11.08
CA SER A 153 9.36 -21.75 -10.90
C SER A 153 8.38 -21.71 -12.06
N TRP A 154 7.15 -22.16 -11.82
CA TRP A 154 6.08 -22.11 -12.82
C TRP A 154 5.76 -20.67 -13.26
N ARG A 155 5.96 -19.68 -12.38
CA ARG A 155 5.77 -18.24 -12.66
C ARG A 155 6.67 -17.76 -13.79
N LEU A 156 7.93 -18.21 -13.82
CA LEU A 156 8.90 -17.82 -14.85
C LEU A 156 8.66 -18.51 -16.21
N LEU A 157 7.95 -19.66 -16.25
CA LEU A 157 7.68 -20.42 -17.48
C LEU A 157 6.73 -19.67 -18.42
N LEU A 158 5.74 -18.96 -17.86
CA LEU A 158 4.76 -18.20 -18.62
C LEU A 158 5.28 -16.82 -19.06
N THR A 159 6.38 -16.35 -18.48
CA THR A 159 6.98 -15.06 -18.80
C THR A 159 8.10 -15.22 -19.82
N SER A 160 7.96 -14.67 -21.03
CA SER A 160 9.04 -14.61 -22.04
C SER A 160 10.18 -13.64 -21.67
N GLY A 161 10.12 -13.01 -20.48
CA GLY A 161 11.03 -11.95 -20.04
C GLY A 161 10.81 -10.60 -20.70
N LEU A 162 10.15 -10.57 -21.86
CA LEU A 162 9.80 -9.36 -22.60
C LEU A 162 8.72 -8.56 -21.85
N PRO A 163 8.94 -7.27 -21.55
CA PRO A 163 7.98 -6.40 -20.89
C PRO A 163 6.58 -6.42 -21.49
N GLU A 164 6.48 -6.47 -22.82
CA GLU A 164 5.21 -6.45 -23.57
C GLU A 164 4.32 -7.67 -23.30
N PHE A 165 4.92 -8.82 -22.99
CA PHE A 165 4.20 -10.03 -22.60
C PHE A 165 4.07 -10.11 -21.08
N ARG A 166 5.14 -9.75 -20.36
CA ARG A 166 5.22 -9.76 -18.91
C ARG A 166 4.10 -8.93 -18.30
N PHE A 167 3.80 -7.76 -18.87
CA PHE A 167 2.69 -6.89 -18.48
C PHE A 167 1.38 -7.65 -18.32
N PHE A 168 0.98 -8.43 -19.32
CA PHE A 168 -0.27 -9.19 -19.30
C PHE A 168 -0.20 -10.41 -18.39
N THR A 169 0.92 -11.14 -18.40
CA THR A 169 1.06 -12.34 -17.55
C THR A 169 1.09 -11.97 -16.06
N GLU A 170 1.71 -10.86 -15.68
CA GLU A 170 1.69 -10.35 -14.31
C GLU A 170 0.30 -9.83 -13.96
N SER A 171 -0.36 -9.13 -14.89
CA SER A 171 -1.75 -8.71 -14.70
C SER A 171 -2.70 -9.88 -14.39
N LEU A 172 -2.62 -10.94 -15.18
CA LEU A 172 -3.44 -12.14 -14.96
C LEU A 172 -3.06 -12.85 -13.66
N PHE A 173 -1.77 -12.89 -13.32
CA PHE A 173 -1.30 -13.46 -12.06
C PHE A 173 -1.88 -12.73 -10.85
N TYR A 174 -1.85 -11.40 -10.82
CA TYR A 174 -2.37 -10.63 -9.68
C TYR A 174 -3.90 -10.68 -9.61
N LEU A 175 -4.61 -10.76 -10.74
CA LEU A 175 -6.05 -11.00 -10.75
C LEU A 175 -6.42 -12.38 -10.18
N ASP A 176 -5.70 -13.44 -10.58
CA ASP A 176 -5.89 -14.77 -10.00
C ASP A 176 -5.56 -14.80 -8.51
N TYR A 177 -4.49 -14.10 -8.12
CA TYR A 177 -4.11 -13.97 -6.73
C TYR A 177 -5.20 -13.31 -5.87
N LEU A 178 -5.79 -12.20 -6.32
CA LEU A 178 -6.89 -11.53 -5.62
C LEU A 178 -8.12 -12.45 -5.49
N ASN A 179 -8.39 -13.27 -6.51
CA ASN A 179 -9.43 -14.30 -6.43
C ASN A 179 -9.12 -15.37 -5.39
N GLN A 180 -7.85 -15.77 -5.23
CA GLN A 180 -7.43 -16.71 -4.19
C GLN A 180 -7.46 -16.09 -2.79
N GLU A 181 -7.07 -14.83 -2.64
CA GLU A 181 -7.11 -14.09 -1.37
C GLU A 181 -8.54 -13.97 -0.82
N LYS A 182 -9.55 -13.95 -1.69
CA LYS A 182 -10.95 -14.07 -1.25
C LYS A 182 -11.22 -15.35 -0.43
N LYS A 183 -10.54 -16.47 -0.73
CA LYS A 183 -10.68 -17.71 0.06
C LYS A 183 -10.03 -17.60 1.44
N SER A 184 -9.03 -16.73 1.59
CA SER A 184 -8.34 -16.48 2.86
C SER A 184 -9.22 -15.81 3.91
N VAL A 185 -10.26 -15.09 3.48
CA VAL A 185 -11.22 -14.41 4.38
C VAL A 185 -12.46 -15.26 4.71
N GLU A 186 -12.73 -16.30 3.92
CA GLU A 186 -13.87 -17.18 4.05
C GLU A 186 -13.68 -18.27 5.13
N GLY A 187 -14.80 -18.80 5.62
CA GLY A 187 -14.85 -19.91 6.57
C GLY A 187 -14.69 -19.52 8.05
N ASP A 188 -14.61 -20.55 8.88
CA ASP A 188 -14.54 -20.42 10.34
C ASP A 188 -13.10 -20.24 10.84
N ASP A 189 -12.99 -19.67 12.03
CA ASP A 189 -11.72 -19.55 12.73
C ASP A 189 -11.32 -20.87 13.42
N THR A 190 -10.06 -20.96 13.82
CA THR A 190 -9.49 -22.13 14.50
C THR A 190 -9.07 -21.85 15.94
N PHE A 191 -9.44 -20.69 16.51
CA PHE A 191 -9.12 -20.37 17.90
C PHE A 191 -9.93 -21.23 18.86
N VAL A 192 -9.26 -21.77 19.87
CA VAL A 192 -9.85 -22.68 20.84
C VAL A 192 -9.85 -22.03 22.21
N SER A 193 -11.06 -21.72 22.71
CA SER A 193 -11.35 -21.25 24.08
C SER A 193 -10.25 -20.42 24.74
N PRO A 194 -10.01 -19.18 24.28
CA PRO A 194 -8.98 -18.32 24.85
C PRO A 194 -9.19 -18.11 26.35
N THR A 195 -8.12 -18.11 27.12
CA THR A 195 -8.15 -17.67 28.52
C THR A 195 -7.89 -16.17 28.59
N VAL A 196 -8.44 -15.49 29.59
CA VAL A 196 -8.43 -14.02 29.63
C VAL A 196 -8.20 -13.52 31.05
N ASN A 197 -7.24 -12.61 31.20
CA ASN A 197 -7.02 -11.83 32.41
C ASN A 197 -6.82 -10.34 32.04
N PRO A 198 -7.91 -9.63 31.72
CA PRO A 198 -7.83 -8.28 31.18
C PRO A 198 -7.49 -7.27 32.29
N LYS A 199 -6.51 -6.40 32.01
CA LYS A 199 -6.13 -5.30 32.91
C LYS A 199 -7.13 -4.14 32.84
N TYR A 200 -7.71 -3.90 31.67
CA TYR A 200 -8.62 -2.79 31.42
C TYR A 200 -10.03 -3.28 31.07
N ASN A 201 -11.03 -2.44 31.30
CA ASN A 201 -12.40 -2.72 30.87
C ASN A 201 -12.65 -2.30 29.41
N ILE A 202 -11.92 -1.29 28.93
CA ILE A 202 -12.06 -0.76 27.57
C ILE A 202 -10.71 -0.76 26.88
N TYR A 203 -10.64 -1.45 25.75
CA TYR A 203 -9.49 -1.48 24.86
C TYR A 203 -9.87 -0.77 23.56
N VAL A 204 -9.09 0.22 23.16
CA VAL A 204 -9.30 0.99 21.93
C VAL A 204 -8.11 0.80 21.00
N VAL A 205 -8.37 0.36 19.77
CA VAL A 205 -7.36 0.24 18.71
C VAL A 205 -7.69 1.28 17.65
N VAL A 206 -6.85 2.30 17.52
CA VAL A 206 -6.96 3.30 16.47
C VAL A 206 -5.98 2.93 15.35
N ILE A 207 -6.53 2.59 14.18
CA ILE A 207 -5.78 2.25 12.98
C ILE A 207 -5.73 3.51 12.11
N GLY A 208 -4.56 4.12 12.04
CA GLY A 208 -4.24 5.22 11.14
C GLY A 208 -3.93 4.74 9.73
N GLU A 209 -3.74 5.71 8.84
CA GLU A 209 -3.57 5.47 7.41
C GLU A 209 -2.42 6.34 6.88
N SER A 210 -1.46 5.71 6.19
CA SER A 210 -0.40 6.38 5.40
C SER A 210 0.52 7.36 6.15
N ALA A 211 0.58 7.33 7.49
CA ALA A 211 1.43 8.19 8.30
C ALA A 211 2.86 7.62 8.44
N ARG A 212 3.85 8.36 7.93
CA ARG A 212 5.27 8.09 8.15
C ARG A 212 5.69 8.57 9.52
N ARG A 213 6.44 7.74 10.25
CA ARG A 213 6.97 8.08 11.57
C ARG A 213 7.87 9.34 11.56
N ASP A 214 8.68 9.51 10.51
CA ASP A 214 9.65 10.61 10.42
C ASP A 214 9.03 11.99 10.17
N PHE A 215 7.73 12.05 9.91
CA PHE A 215 6.94 13.28 9.80
C PHE A 215 6.23 13.69 11.09
N MET A 216 6.49 13.03 12.22
CA MET A 216 5.83 13.28 13.50
C MET A 216 6.77 13.91 14.52
N HIS A 217 6.34 15.00 15.16
CA HIS A 217 7.16 15.73 16.13
C HIS A 217 7.63 14.85 17.30
N SER A 218 6.74 13.97 17.76
CA SER A 218 7.00 12.92 18.78
C SER A 218 8.16 11.98 18.44
N TYR A 219 8.58 11.96 17.17
CA TYR A 219 9.71 11.18 16.66
C TYR A 219 10.85 12.05 16.10
N GLY A 220 10.83 13.35 16.36
CA GLY A 220 11.91 14.28 16.01
C GLY A 220 11.68 15.12 14.75
N PHE A 221 10.49 15.11 14.15
CA PHE A 221 10.14 16.05 13.07
C PHE A 221 10.09 17.50 13.62
N PRO A 222 10.60 18.52 12.91
CA PRO A 222 10.75 19.87 13.47
C PRO A 222 9.46 20.68 13.65
N LEU A 223 8.35 20.34 12.98
CA LEU A 223 7.08 21.07 13.14
C LEU A 223 6.21 20.37 14.18
N GLU A 224 5.70 21.12 15.15
CA GLU A 224 4.82 20.63 16.23
C GLU A 224 3.45 20.15 15.70
N ASN A 225 3.42 18.93 15.17
CA ASN A 225 2.24 18.32 14.58
C ASN A 225 1.73 17.09 15.35
N THR A 226 2.30 16.79 16.52
CA THR A 226 1.80 15.72 17.41
C THR A 226 1.73 16.12 18.88
N PRO A 227 1.20 17.31 19.23
CA PRO A 227 1.23 17.81 20.60
C PRO A 227 0.58 16.87 21.64
N PHE A 228 -0.44 16.09 21.26
CA PHE A 228 -1.01 15.09 22.16
C PHE A 228 -0.03 13.94 22.41
N MET A 229 0.50 13.30 21.37
CA MET A 229 1.45 12.19 21.53
C MET A 229 2.76 12.62 22.18
N ASP A 230 3.18 13.88 22.05
CA ASP A 230 4.38 14.41 22.70
C ASP A 230 4.28 14.40 24.24
N ASN A 231 3.06 14.54 24.77
CA ASN A 231 2.82 14.76 26.20
C ASN A 231 2.04 13.63 26.87
N ALA A 232 1.36 12.77 26.10
CA ALA A 232 0.51 11.73 26.65
C ALA A 232 1.33 10.62 27.32
N PRO A 233 1.00 10.23 28.57
CA PRO A 233 1.70 9.17 29.27
C PRO A 233 1.38 7.80 28.64
N GLY A 234 2.31 6.86 28.77
CA GLY A 234 2.21 5.52 28.20
C GLY A 234 3.49 5.12 27.47
N TYR A 235 3.38 4.37 26.38
CA TYR A 235 4.50 3.85 25.61
C TYR A 235 4.56 4.46 24.22
N ILE A 236 5.72 4.98 23.84
CA ILE A 236 6.05 5.34 22.46
C ILE A 236 7.07 4.33 21.90
N PHE A 237 6.75 3.73 20.75
CA PHE A 237 7.63 2.76 20.11
C PHE A 237 8.42 3.46 19.01
N ASN A 238 9.73 3.60 19.21
CA ASN A 238 10.60 4.30 18.26
C ASN A 238 11.01 3.45 17.04
N ASN A 239 10.70 2.15 17.07
CA ASN A 239 11.11 1.19 16.05
C ASN A 239 10.01 0.17 15.74
N PHE A 240 8.79 0.64 15.50
CA PHE A 240 7.71 -0.19 14.97
C PHE A 240 7.71 -0.14 13.44
N ILE A 241 7.60 -1.29 12.78
CA ILE A 241 7.54 -1.42 11.32
C ILE A 241 6.24 -2.12 10.89
N SER A 242 5.61 -1.62 9.82
CA SER A 242 4.44 -2.24 9.21
C SER A 242 4.79 -3.56 8.53
N ALA A 243 3.78 -4.39 8.26
CA ALA A 243 3.98 -5.65 7.55
C ALA A 243 4.22 -5.43 6.06
N ALA A 244 3.62 -4.38 5.48
CA ALA A 244 3.75 -4.02 4.08
C ALA A 244 3.54 -2.51 3.83
N GLY A 245 3.83 -2.05 2.61
CA GLY A 245 3.70 -0.64 2.19
C GLY A 245 2.33 -0.21 1.65
N SER A 246 1.26 -0.98 1.92
CA SER A 246 -0.12 -0.67 1.52
C SER A 246 -1.17 -1.28 2.45
N THR A 247 -2.33 -0.65 2.56
CA THR A 247 -3.38 -0.96 3.56
C THR A 247 -3.80 -2.42 3.57
N ASN A 248 -4.30 -2.92 2.44
CA ASN A 248 -4.83 -4.29 2.36
C ASN A 248 -3.77 -5.32 2.70
N LEU A 249 -2.55 -5.14 2.19
CA LEU A 249 -1.46 -6.07 2.44
C LEU A 249 -0.98 -5.98 3.89
N SER A 250 -0.77 -4.77 4.40
CA SER A 250 -0.25 -4.55 5.75
C SER A 250 -1.24 -5.00 6.81
N LEU A 251 -2.50 -4.57 6.73
CA LEU A 251 -3.51 -4.88 7.74
C LEU A 251 -3.96 -6.35 7.71
N SER A 252 -3.92 -7.02 6.54
CA SER A 252 -4.17 -8.47 6.48
C SER A 252 -3.18 -9.26 7.35
N HIS A 253 -1.91 -8.87 7.32
CA HIS A 253 -0.86 -9.50 8.12
C HIS A 253 -0.80 -8.99 9.57
N THR A 254 -1.16 -7.73 9.80
CA THR A 254 -1.16 -7.11 11.14
C THR A 254 -2.30 -7.63 12.00
N LEU A 255 -3.51 -7.70 11.43
CA LEU A 255 -4.73 -7.94 12.20
C LEU A 255 -5.13 -9.41 12.25
N SER A 256 -4.48 -10.28 11.48
CA SER A 256 -4.88 -11.68 11.33
C SER A 256 -3.71 -12.65 11.14
N MET A 257 -3.95 -13.93 11.40
CA MET A 257 -3.03 -15.01 11.05
C MET A 257 -3.14 -15.32 9.56
N TYR A 258 -2.46 -14.53 8.73
CA TYR A 258 -2.46 -14.75 7.29
C TYR A 258 -1.80 -16.10 6.91
N PRO A 259 -2.35 -16.89 5.96
CA PRO A 259 -3.51 -16.60 5.11
C PRO A 259 -4.88 -17.03 5.70
N LYS A 260 -4.97 -17.46 6.96
CA LYS A 260 -6.22 -17.84 7.63
C LYS A 260 -6.82 -16.63 8.37
N MET A 261 -7.36 -15.68 7.62
CA MET A 261 -7.85 -14.41 8.18
C MET A 261 -9.06 -14.49 9.14
N PRO A 262 -9.89 -15.56 9.16
CA PRO A 262 -10.86 -15.76 10.24
C PRO A 262 -10.23 -15.73 11.65
N ASN A 263 -8.95 -16.11 11.76
CA ASN A 263 -8.15 -15.93 12.96
C ASN A 263 -7.60 -14.51 13.00
N ASN A 264 -8.35 -13.57 13.59
CA ASN A 264 -7.98 -12.16 13.67
C ASN A 264 -8.29 -11.59 15.06
N LEU A 265 -7.84 -10.36 15.33
CA LEU A 265 -8.01 -9.71 16.63
C LEU A 265 -9.48 -9.64 17.08
N ILE A 266 -10.42 -9.47 16.14
CA ILE A 266 -11.84 -9.33 16.46
C ILE A 266 -12.42 -10.68 16.86
N THR A 267 -12.13 -11.73 16.08
CA THR A 267 -12.55 -13.09 16.44
C THR A 267 -11.93 -13.53 17.77
N LEU A 268 -10.65 -13.21 17.99
CA LEU A 268 -9.95 -13.49 19.23
C LEU A 268 -10.64 -12.83 20.43
N ALA A 269 -10.92 -11.53 20.34
CA ALA A 269 -11.59 -10.78 21.39
C ALA A 269 -13.03 -11.26 21.64
N ASN A 270 -13.79 -11.57 20.58
CA ASN A 270 -15.13 -12.14 20.71
C ASN A 270 -15.10 -13.48 21.46
N LYS A 271 -14.16 -14.37 21.14
CA LYS A 271 -14.01 -15.66 21.83
C LYS A 271 -13.49 -15.51 23.26
N ALA A 272 -12.75 -14.45 23.54
CA ALA A 272 -12.39 -14.02 24.88
C ALA A 272 -13.57 -13.37 25.66
N GLY A 273 -14.75 -13.24 25.06
CA GLY A 273 -15.95 -12.70 25.71
C GLY A 273 -16.01 -11.17 25.74
N PHE A 274 -15.20 -10.48 24.94
CA PHE A 274 -15.28 -9.02 24.80
C PHE A 274 -16.43 -8.69 23.86
N LYS A 275 -17.14 -7.58 24.13
CA LYS A 275 -18.02 -7.00 23.11
C LYS A 275 -17.17 -6.15 22.15
N THR A 276 -17.20 -6.49 20.87
CA THR A 276 -16.32 -5.87 19.86
C THR A 276 -17.08 -4.88 18.99
N TYR A 277 -16.48 -3.73 18.74
CA TYR A 277 -16.99 -2.69 17.85
C TYR A 277 -15.95 -2.37 16.80
N TRP A 278 -16.38 -2.17 15.56
CA TRP A 278 -15.55 -1.64 14.48
C TRP A 278 -16.18 -0.39 13.90
N ILE A 279 -15.53 0.76 14.07
CA ILE A 279 -15.98 2.06 13.57
C ILE A 279 -14.99 2.48 12.48
N SER A 280 -15.43 2.55 11.24
CA SER A 280 -14.54 2.76 10.11
C SER A 280 -14.94 3.97 9.30
N ARG A 281 -13.95 4.82 8.98
CA ARG A 281 -14.11 5.87 7.98
C ARG A 281 -13.79 5.39 6.57
N GLN A 282 -12.98 4.35 6.46
CA GLN A 282 -12.77 3.58 5.24
C GLN A 282 -13.89 2.54 5.11
N GLY A 283 -14.69 2.63 4.04
CA GLY A 283 -15.88 1.80 3.92
C GLY A 283 -15.73 0.51 3.14
N ILE A 284 -16.83 -0.23 3.09
CA ILE A 284 -17.13 -1.26 2.10
C ILE A 284 -17.53 -0.55 0.81
N PHE A 285 -16.58 0.11 0.15
CA PHE A 285 -16.90 0.84 -1.07
C PHE A 285 -16.08 0.26 -2.22
N GLY A 286 -16.63 -0.81 -2.78
CA GLY A 286 -16.11 -1.55 -3.92
C GLY A 286 -17.09 -2.64 -4.33
N ARG A 287 -16.90 -3.24 -5.51
CA ARG A 287 -17.72 -4.41 -5.94
C ARG A 287 -17.47 -5.65 -5.08
N HIS A 288 -16.35 -5.68 -4.37
CA HIS A 288 -15.90 -6.79 -3.52
C HIS A 288 -15.45 -6.24 -2.17
N ASP A 289 -15.84 -6.89 -1.06
CA ASP A 289 -15.30 -6.57 0.25
C ASP A 289 -13.79 -6.82 0.28
N GLY A 290 -13.02 -5.80 0.65
CA GLY A 290 -11.59 -5.96 0.92
C GLY A 290 -11.32 -6.83 2.15
N PRO A 291 -10.09 -7.33 2.31
CA PRO A 291 -9.69 -8.16 3.45
C PRO A 291 -9.96 -7.49 4.81
N VAL A 292 -9.70 -6.18 4.91
CA VAL A 292 -9.93 -5.41 6.14
C VAL A 292 -11.42 -5.32 6.48
N ALA A 293 -12.27 -5.08 5.47
CA ALA A 293 -13.72 -5.07 5.65
C ALA A 293 -14.25 -6.45 6.11
N SER A 294 -13.65 -7.54 5.66
CA SER A 294 -14.01 -8.89 6.13
C SER A 294 -13.70 -9.11 7.62
N ILE A 295 -12.55 -8.60 8.09
CA ILE A 295 -12.22 -8.59 9.52
C ILE A 295 -13.24 -7.74 10.30
N ALA A 296 -13.54 -6.53 9.81
CA ALA A 296 -14.50 -5.62 10.43
C ALA A 296 -15.89 -6.25 10.61
N LYS A 297 -16.39 -6.99 9.60
CA LYS A 297 -17.69 -7.66 9.63
C LYS A 297 -17.81 -8.76 10.69
N ARG A 298 -16.69 -9.21 11.27
CA ARG A 298 -16.68 -10.18 12.38
C ARG A 298 -16.89 -9.50 13.74
N ALA A 299 -16.92 -8.17 13.81
CA ALA A 299 -17.22 -7.46 15.05
C ALA A 299 -18.67 -7.68 15.47
N THR A 300 -18.95 -7.58 16.77
CA THR A 300 -20.33 -7.65 17.27
C THR A 300 -21.19 -6.56 16.65
N GLU A 301 -20.62 -5.37 16.51
CA GLU A 301 -21.21 -4.25 15.78
C GLU A 301 -20.15 -3.60 14.89
N ASN A 302 -20.51 -3.30 13.64
CA ASN A 302 -19.66 -2.54 12.72
C ASN A 302 -20.43 -1.33 12.17
N HIS A 303 -19.76 -0.19 12.14
CA HIS A 303 -20.32 1.11 11.73
C HIS A 303 -19.39 1.75 10.71
N PHE A 304 -19.90 2.01 9.51
CA PHE A 304 -19.18 2.74 8.47
C PHE A 304 -19.72 4.16 8.41
N VAL A 305 -18.87 5.12 8.73
CA VAL A 305 -19.24 6.54 8.80
C VAL A 305 -18.75 7.26 7.55
N GLY A 306 -19.49 8.29 7.14
CA GLY A 306 -19.19 9.13 5.99
C GLY A 306 -19.24 10.61 6.34
N GLY A 307 -18.87 11.47 5.38
CA GLY A 307 -18.87 12.92 5.55
C GLY A 307 -17.69 13.45 6.36
N SER A 308 -17.89 14.62 6.97
CA SER A 308 -16.89 15.36 7.75
C SER A 308 -17.56 16.15 8.86
N GLN A 309 -16.86 16.33 9.97
CA GLN A 309 -17.30 17.14 11.12
C GLN A 309 -16.13 17.89 11.73
N LEU A 310 -16.43 18.89 12.56
CA LEU A 310 -15.43 19.57 13.37
C LEU A 310 -14.93 18.63 14.47
N ILE A 311 -13.60 18.44 14.56
CA ILE A 311 -12.95 17.77 15.70
C ILE A 311 -12.72 18.75 16.85
N ASP A 312 -12.51 20.02 16.50
CA ASP A 312 -12.30 21.13 17.42
C ASP A 312 -12.86 22.42 16.80
N ASP A 313 -12.87 23.53 17.55
CA ASP A 313 -13.63 24.76 17.27
C ASP A 313 -13.47 25.32 15.85
N ASN A 314 -12.41 24.98 15.11
CA ASN A 314 -12.21 25.34 13.70
C ASN A 314 -11.54 24.26 12.84
N VAL A 315 -11.43 23.01 13.31
CA VAL A 315 -10.71 21.95 12.59
C VAL A 315 -11.69 20.96 11.99
N MET A 316 -11.97 21.10 10.70
CA MET A 316 -12.77 20.14 9.95
C MET A 316 -11.94 18.88 9.67
N SER A 317 -12.54 17.71 9.88
CA SER A 317 -11.91 16.44 9.53
C SER A 317 -12.92 15.44 9.00
N GLN A 318 -12.44 14.63 8.06
CA GLN A 318 -13.19 13.48 7.54
C GLN A 318 -13.26 12.33 8.54
N ASP A 319 -12.36 12.28 9.54
CA ASP A 319 -12.34 11.25 10.58
C ASP A 319 -13.17 11.61 11.81
N ALA A 320 -13.49 12.90 12.02
CA ALA A 320 -14.38 13.35 13.11
C ALA A 320 -15.69 12.57 13.27
N PRO A 321 -16.38 12.12 12.19
CA PRO A 321 -17.61 11.35 12.29
C PRO A 321 -17.49 10.00 13.03
N VAL A 322 -16.28 9.52 13.35
CA VAL A 322 -16.11 8.33 14.21
C VAL A 322 -16.48 8.62 15.67
N ILE A 323 -16.40 9.88 16.12
CA ILE A 323 -16.58 10.29 17.52
C ILE A 323 -17.99 9.94 18.05
N PRO A 324 -19.11 10.28 17.36
CA PRO A 324 -20.43 9.91 17.84
C PRO A 324 -20.64 8.41 18.00
N LYS A 325 -20.13 7.60 17.06
CA LYS A 325 -20.19 6.14 17.12
C LYS A 325 -19.28 5.56 18.20
N PHE A 326 -18.15 6.19 18.44
CA PHE A 326 -17.27 5.85 19.56
C PHE A 326 -17.99 6.04 20.89
N ILE A 327 -18.63 7.20 21.11
CA ILE A 327 -19.43 7.47 22.31
C ILE A 327 -20.58 6.47 22.46
N GLU A 328 -21.30 6.17 21.36
CA GLU A 328 -22.38 5.18 21.37
C GLU A 328 -21.88 3.80 21.85
N SER A 329 -20.75 3.33 21.33
CA SER A 329 -20.14 2.05 21.73
C SER A 329 -19.76 2.00 23.22
N LEU A 330 -19.34 3.12 23.79
CA LEU A 330 -19.01 3.24 25.22
C LEU A 330 -20.23 3.14 26.12
N ASN A 331 -21.41 3.56 25.65
CA ASN A 331 -22.65 3.54 26.43
C ASN A 331 -23.39 2.19 26.42
N GLN A 332 -23.05 1.29 25.48
CA GLN A 332 -23.65 -0.05 25.41
C GLN A 332 -23.21 -0.97 26.56
N PRO A 333 -24.01 -1.95 27.00
CA PRO A 333 -23.59 -2.89 28.04
C PRO A 333 -22.46 -3.83 27.55
N GLY A 334 -21.60 -4.24 28.47
CA GLY A 334 -20.52 -5.21 28.21
C GLY A 334 -19.42 -5.08 29.27
N LYS A 335 -18.97 -6.22 29.82
CA LYS A 335 -17.96 -6.23 30.90
C LYS A 335 -16.58 -5.77 30.42
N HIS A 336 -16.16 -6.28 29.26
CA HIS A 336 -14.94 -5.87 28.56
C HIS A 336 -15.29 -5.51 27.12
N LYS A 337 -14.70 -4.44 26.61
CA LYS A 337 -14.95 -3.93 25.26
C LYS A 337 -13.65 -3.82 24.49
N LEU A 338 -13.70 -4.20 23.21
CA LEU A 338 -12.70 -3.83 22.22
C LEU A 338 -13.37 -2.93 21.19
N ILE A 339 -12.85 -1.72 21.01
CA ILE A 339 -13.36 -0.75 20.04
C ILE A 339 -12.24 -0.46 19.05
N VAL A 340 -12.41 -0.89 17.80
CA VAL A 340 -11.50 -0.54 16.71
C VAL A 340 -12.04 0.70 16.00
N VAL A 341 -11.19 1.70 15.83
CA VAL A 341 -11.45 2.93 15.07
C VAL A 341 -10.49 2.97 13.90
N HIS A 342 -11.00 2.84 12.68
CA HIS A 342 -10.19 2.80 11.46
C HIS A 342 -10.36 4.09 10.65
N LEU A 343 -9.29 4.86 10.54
CA LEU A 343 -9.27 6.22 10.04
C LEU A 343 -8.96 6.28 8.53
N ILE A 344 -9.35 7.37 7.87
CA ILE A 344 -8.80 7.72 6.55
C ILE A 344 -7.45 8.43 6.67
N GLY A 345 -7.14 9.01 7.84
CA GLY A 345 -5.82 9.48 8.22
C GLY A 345 -5.15 10.37 7.17
N SER A 346 -3.91 10.03 6.83
CA SER A 346 -3.10 10.76 5.86
C SER A 346 -3.16 10.15 4.46
N HIS A 347 -4.28 9.53 4.08
CA HIS A 347 -4.47 8.99 2.73
C HIS A 347 -4.43 10.10 1.67
N SER A 348 -3.79 9.82 0.53
CA SER A 348 -3.77 10.74 -0.61
C SER A 348 -5.17 10.82 -1.27
N PRO A 349 -5.65 12.00 -1.74
CA PRO A 349 -4.96 13.29 -1.79
C PRO A 349 -5.00 14.04 -0.45
N PHE A 350 -3.83 14.45 0.07
CA PHE A 350 -3.71 14.99 1.44
C PHE A 350 -4.48 16.29 1.65
N CYS A 351 -4.53 17.16 0.63
CA CYS A 351 -5.26 18.43 0.74
C CYS A 351 -6.78 18.23 0.79
N GLU A 352 -7.33 17.14 0.27
CA GLU A 352 -8.75 16.84 0.49
C GLU A 352 -9.04 16.45 1.94
N ARG A 353 -8.10 15.73 2.58
CA ARG A 353 -8.23 15.29 3.98
C ARG A 353 -8.16 16.47 4.96
N SER A 354 -7.36 17.48 4.62
CA SER A 354 -7.17 18.71 5.39
C SER A 354 -8.03 19.89 4.91
N PHE A 355 -8.96 19.67 3.97
CA PHE A 355 -9.83 20.72 3.40
C PHE A 355 -9.07 21.92 2.79
N ASN A 356 -7.92 21.64 2.17
CA ASN A 356 -6.98 22.62 1.61
C ASN A 356 -6.49 23.66 2.63
N ALA A 357 -6.46 23.29 3.91
CA ALA A 357 -5.96 24.12 4.99
C ALA A 357 -4.74 23.46 5.64
N TYR A 358 -3.75 24.27 6.00
CA TYR A 358 -2.61 23.86 6.80
C TYR A 358 -2.13 25.05 7.64
N ASP A 359 -1.67 24.78 8.85
CA ASP A 359 -1.20 25.81 9.78
C ASP A 359 0.17 26.37 9.36
N GLN A 360 1.02 25.52 8.80
CA GLN A 360 2.40 25.84 8.43
C GLN A 360 2.75 25.23 7.07
N PHE A 361 3.41 26.04 6.24
CA PHE A 361 3.94 25.58 4.96
C PHE A 361 5.17 24.68 5.19
N TYR A 362 5.20 23.54 4.51
CA TYR A 362 6.30 22.58 4.52
C TYR A 362 6.61 22.11 3.10
N LYS A 363 7.65 22.70 2.48
CA LYS A 363 8.20 22.43 1.11
C LYS A 363 7.24 22.62 -0.07
N SER A 364 6.01 22.12 -0.02
CA SER A 364 4.98 22.22 -1.06
C SER A 364 3.59 22.25 -0.42
N ASP A 365 2.56 22.67 -1.16
CA ASP A 365 1.18 22.61 -0.64
C ASP A 365 0.77 21.19 -0.25
N LYS A 366 1.12 20.19 -1.08
CA LYS A 366 0.77 18.79 -0.83
C LYS A 366 1.40 18.26 0.46
N LEU A 367 2.68 18.55 0.69
CA LEU A 367 3.36 18.14 1.92
C LEU A 367 2.91 18.95 3.14
N SER A 368 2.56 20.22 2.98
CA SER A 368 1.96 21.03 4.04
C SER A 368 0.62 20.44 4.50
N CYS A 369 -0.22 20.06 3.54
CA CYS A 369 -1.45 19.33 3.80
C CYS A 369 -1.17 17.98 4.50
N TYR A 370 -0.15 17.23 4.08
CA TYR A 370 0.24 15.96 4.72
C TYR A 370 0.66 16.14 6.19
N VAL A 371 1.47 17.16 6.48
CA VAL A 371 1.83 17.51 7.86
C VAL A 371 0.58 17.87 8.67
N GLN A 372 -0.36 18.58 8.06
CA GLN A 372 -1.64 18.92 8.69
C GLN A 372 -2.52 17.68 8.95
N THR A 373 -2.56 16.68 8.07
CA THR A 373 -3.38 15.46 8.30
C THR A 373 -2.87 14.64 9.47
N ILE A 374 -1.55 14.63 9.69
CA ILE A 374 -0.95 14.05 10.89
C ILE A 374 -1.41 14.81 12.15
N LYS A 375 -1.36 16.15 12.12
CA LYS A 375 -1.85 16.99 13.22
C LYS A 375 -3.34 16.78 13.52
N ASN A 376 -4.16 16.66 12.48
CA ASN A 376 -5.59 16.40 12.64
C ASN A 376 -5.87 15.01 13.25
N THR A 377 -5.03 14.01 12.91
CA THR A 377 -5.09 12.67 13.52
C THR A 377 -4.69 12.72 15.00
N ASP A 378 -3.61 13.42 15.34
CA ASP A 378 -3.19 13.63 16.74
C ASP A 378 -4.27 14.33 17.57
N LEU A 379 -4.91 15.35 17.00
CA LEU A 379 -6.04 16.04 17.61
C LEU A 379 -7.23 15.10 17.86
N LEU A 380 -7.55 14.23 16.90
CA LEU A 380 -8.60 13.20 17.06
C LEU A 380 -8.28 12.26 18.22
N LEU A 381 -7.04 11.75 18.29
CA LEU A 381 -6.59 10.89 19.38
C LEU A 381 -6.77 11.56 20.74
N SER A 382 -6.44 12.85 20.84
CA SER A 382 -6.69 13.65 22.06
C SER A 382 -8.18 13.74 22.39
N GLN A 383 -9.07 13.94 21.41
CA GLN A 383 -10.51 13.94 21.66
C GLN A 383 -11.03 12.57 22.13
N LEU A 384 -10.57 11.47 21.53
CA LEU A 384 -10.92 10.12 21.97
C LEU A 384 -10.45 9.86 23.41
N GLN A 385 -9.22 10.27 23.75
CA GLN A 385 -8.71 10.16 25.12
C GLN A 385 -9.54 11.00 26.10
N LYS A 386 -9.89 12.25 25.77
CA LYS A 386 -10.77 13.10 26.61
C LYS A 386 -12.12 12.45 26.87
N ILE A 387 -12.68 11.72 25.90
CA ILE A 387 -13.91 10.95 26.06
C ILE A 387 -13.71 9.74 26.99
N LEU A 388 -12.58 9.03 26.84
CA LEU A 388 -12.22 7.88 27.67
C LEU A 388 -11.98 8.27 29.13
N VAL A 389 -11.29 9.38 29.40
CA VAL A 389 -11.04 9.90 30.77
C VAL A 389 -12.34 10.23 31.51
N LYS A 390 -13.39 10.62 30.78
CA LYS A 390 -14.72 10.85 31.36
C LYS A 390 -15.47 9.56 31.70
N GLN A 391 -14.99 8.41 31.21
CA GLN A 391 -15.54 7.12 31.61
C GLN A 391 -15.01 6.78 33.02
N ASN A 392 -15.91 6.48 33.95
CA ASN A 392 -15.54 6.04 35.30
C ASN A 392 -15.09 4.56 35.32
N THR A 393 -14.09 4.22 34.49
CA THR A 393 -13.63 2.85 34.26
C THR A 393 -12.18 2.82 33.75
N SER A 394 -11.54 1.66 33.81
CA SER A 394 -10.17 1.48 33.31
C SER A 394 -10.16 1.31 31.79
N TRP A 395 -9.20 1.96 31.12
CA TRP A 395 -9.08 1.94 29.66
C TRP A 395 -7.63 1.93 29.19
N SER A 396 -7.40 1.39 28.00
CA SER A 396 -6.15 1.59 27.24
C SER A 396 -6.47 1.82 25.77
N MET A 397 -5.76 2.76 25.16
CA MET A 397 -5.88 3.11 23.76
C MET A 397 -4.52 2.95 23.09
N LEU A 398 -4.46 2.20 22.00
CA LEU A 398 -3.28 2.12 21.13
C LEU A 398 -3.59 2.75 19.78
N TYR A 399 -2.57 3.38 19.19
CA TYR A 399 -2.59 3.95 17.86
C TYR A 399 -1.41 3.41 17.06
N PHE A 400 -1.65 3.02 15.80
CA PHE A 400 -0.60 2.78 14.83
C PHE A 400 -1.08 3.13 13.42
N SER A 401 -0.17 3.54 12.54
CA SER A 401 -0.49 3.67 11.11
C SER A 401 -0.36 2.34 10.41
N ASP A 402 -1.15 2.06 9.38
CA ASP A 402 -1.07 0.83 8.61
C ASP A 402 0.24 0.70 7.80
N HIS A 403 0.72 1.78 7.18
CA HIS A 403 1.98 1.89 6.46
C HIS A 403 2.44 3.36 6.36
N GLY A 404 3.64 3.56 5.79
CA GLY A 404 4.18 4.87 5.40
C GLY A 404 4.19 5.07 3.88
N LEU A 405 5.00 6.00 3.37
CA LEU A 405 4.96 6.45 1.97
C LEU A 405 6.36 6.75 1.40
N SER A 406 6.48 6.79 0.07
CA SER A 406 7.69 7.17 -0.68
C SER A 406 7.59 8.60 -1.19
N PHE A 407 8.69 9.33 -1.17
CA PHE A 407 8.82 10.61 -1.85
C PHE A 407 8.79 10.45 -3.37
N ILE A 408 8.16 11.42 -4.02
CA ILE A 408 8.23 11.65 -5.47
C ILE A 408 8.41 13.14 -5.75
N ASP A 409 8.56 13.49 -7.03
CA ASP A 409 8.63 14.88 -7.51
C ASP A 409 9.62 15.74 -6.70
N ASN A 410 10.85 15.23 -6.51
CA ASN A 410 11.92 15.89 -5.73
C ASN A 410 11.54 16.19 -4.26
N GLN A 411 10.82 15.27 -3.62
CA GLN A 411 10.30 15.44 -2.25
C GLN A 411 9.28 16.57 -2.12
N GLU A 412 8.45 16.79 -3.15
CA GLU A 412 7.30 17.70 -3.07
C GLU A 412 5.97 16.95 -2.87
N ASP A 413 5.96 15.63 -2.95
CA ASP A 413 4.76 14.80 -2.77
C ASP A 413 5.14 13.38 -2.29
N LEU A 414 4.14 12.62 -1.83
CA LEU A 414 4.27 11.27 -1.30
C LEU A 414 3.29 10.30 -1.98
N ILE A 415 3.72 9.08 -2.24
CA ILE A 415 2.89 7.99 -2.78
C ILE A 415 3.17 6.65 -2.10
N HIS A 416 2.27 5.69 -2.28
CA HIS A 416 2.51 4.29 -1.92
C HIS A 416 3.79 3.75 -2.54
N GLY A 417 4.50 2.89 -1.81
CA GLY A 417 5.67 2.18 -2.30
C GLY A 417 6.12 1.12 -1.30
N ASP A 418 7.11 0.33 -1.70
CA ASP A 418 7.56 -0.84 -0.96
C ASP A 418 9.10 -1.00 -0.98
N LYS A 419 9.83 0.00 -1.47
CA LYS A 419 11.28 -0.11 -1.75
C LYS A 419 12.14 0.63 -0.73
N LYS A 420 11.55 1.47 0.10
CA LYS A 420 12.23 2.35 1.05
C LYS A 420 11.80 2.04 2.47
N ARG A 421 12.69 2.25 3.44
CA ARG A 421 12.38 1.99 4.86
C ARG A 421 11.15 2.76 5.33
N GLN A 422 11.01 4.00 4.90
CA GLN A 422 9.89 4.87 5.29
C GLN A 422 8.53 4.44 4.73
N ASN A 423 8.48 3.46 3.84
CA ASN A 423 7.22 2.77 3.51
C ASN A 423 6.71 1.92 4.67
N PHE A 424 7.59 1.49 5.57
CA PHE A 424 7.29 0.57 6.65
C PHE A 424 7.46 1.20 8.03
N GLU A 425 8.26 2.27 8.18
CA GLU A 425 8.44 2.96 9.45
C GLU A 425 7.22 3.84 9.81
N ILE A 426 6.43 3.33 10.73
CA ILE A 426 5.14 3.91 11.14
C ILE A 426 5.14 4.29 12.61
N PRO A 427 4.29 5.25 13.03
CA PRO A 427 4.08 5.51 14.45
C PRO A 427 3.38 4.34 15.13
N PHE A 428 3.72 4.12 16.40
CA PHE A 428 3.01 3.21 17.28
C PHE A 428 3.09 3.74 18.72
N PHE A 429 1.93 3.91 19.33
CA PHE A 429 1.76 4.57 20.63
C PHE A 429 0.68 3.87 21.45
N ILE A 430 0.88 3.74 22.76
CA ILE A 430 -0.11 3.21 23.71
C ILE A 430 -0.24 4.18 24.87
N THR A 431 -1.47 4.52 25.27
CA THR A 431 -1.78 5.24 26.51
C THR A 431 -2.87 4.51 27.30
N SER A 432 -2.97 4.77 28.60
CA SER A 432 -3.93 4.10 29.47
C SER A 432 -4.34 4.95 30.67
N SER A 433 -5.44 4.58 31.31
CA SER A 433 -6.00 5.27 32.48
C SER A 433 -5.08 5.31 33.71
N ASP A 434 -4.09 4.42 33.75
CA ASP A 434 -3.12 4.29 34.85
C ASP A 434 -1.69 4.71 34.46
N ALA A 435 -1.47 5.15 33.22
CA ALA A 435 -0.17 5.65 32.79
C ALA A 435 0.10 7.03 33.41
N THR A 436 1.28 7.20 33.99
CA THR A 436 1.68 8.44 34.70
C THR A 436 2.84 9.17 34.04
N GLN A 437 3.64 8.46 33.25
CA GLN A 437 4.79 8.99 32.52
C GLN A 437 4.84 8.37 31.12
N GLN A 438 5.58 9.00 30.22
CA GLN A 438 5.87 8.45 28.90
C GLN A 438 7.18 7.64 28.95
N GLU A 439 7.14 6.43 28.38
CA GLU A 439 8.25 5.50 28.30
C GLU A 439 8.53 5.13 26.84
N VAL A 440 9.81 4.99 26.50
CA VAL A 440 10.24 4.65 25.13
C VAL A 440 10.57 3.17 25.03
N ILE A 441 9.93 2.49 24.07
CA ILE A 441 10.32 1.16 23.63
C ILE A 441 11.16 1.31 22.35
N SER A 442 12.45 1.00 22.48
CA SER A 442 13.44 1.11 21.40
C SER A 442 13.66 -0.22 20.66
N ALA A 443 13.35 -1.34 21.32
CA ALA A 443 13.42 -2.66 20.69
C ALA A 443 12.48 -2.72 19.48
N ARG A 444 12.94 -3.31 18.38
CA ARG A 444 12.17 -3.35 17.13
C ARG A 444 10.93 -4.22 17.29
N ARG A 445 9.81 -3.76 16.74
CA ARG A 445 8.56 -4.52 16.65
C ARG A 445 8.05 -4.51 15.23
N SER A 446 7.72 -5.68 14.72
CA SER A 446 7.10 -5.85 13.42
C SER A 446 5.61 -6.09 13.58
N ALA A 447 4.82 -5.50 12.68
CA ALA A 447 3.39 -5.73 12.64
C ALA A 447 3.02 -7.19 12.34
N PHE A 448 3.93 -8.04 11.82
CA PHE A 448 3.74 -9.50 11.77
C PHE A 448 3.51 -10.13 13.14
N SER A 449 4.10 -9.54 14.19
CA SER A 449 3.95 -9.98 15.58
C SER A 449 2.86 -9.20 16.32
N PHE A 450 2.01 -8.42 15.62
CA PHE A 450 1.00 -7.58 16.27
C PHE A 450 -0.03 -8.41 17.06
N LEU A 451 -0.41 -9.61 16.62
CA LEU A 451 -1.30 -10.47 17.41
C LEU A 451 -0.67 -10.94 18.73
N GLU A 452 0.65 -11.09 18.79
CA GLU A 452 1.38 -11.40 20.03
C GLU A 452 1.34 -10.21 20.98
N LEU A 453 1.60 -9.00 20.44
CA LEU A 453 1.49 -7.74 21.19
C LEU A 453 0.06 -7.51 21.69
N PHE A 454 -0.94 -7.73 20.84
CA PHE A 454 -2.34 -7.58 21.16
C PHE A 454 -2.79 -8.55 22.26
N ALA A 455 -2.34 -9.80 22.18
CA ALA A 455 -2.58 -10.82 23.22
C ALA A 455 -1.98 -10.41 24.57
N GLU A 456 -0.71 -9.95 24.58
CA GLU A 456 -0.06 -9.42 25.79
C GLU A 456 -0.81 -8.20 26.36
N TRP A 457 -1.17 -7.25 25.49
CA TRP A 457 -1.86 -6.01 25.87
C TRP A 457 -3.25 -6.27 26.49
N THR A 458 -4.01 -7.19 25.90
CA THR A 458 -5.37 -7.52 26.33
C THR A 458 -5.42 -8.57 27.45
N GLY A 459 -4.31 -9.25 27.72
CA GLY A 459 -4.26 -10.39 28.63
C GLY A 459 -5.01 -11.61 28.10
N ILE A 460 -5.21 -11.71 26.78
CA ILE A 460 -5.80 -12.89 26.12
C ILE A 460 -4.69 -13.89 25.82
N SER A 461 -4.91 -15.15 26.15
CA SER A 461 -4.00 -16.25 25.82
C SER A 461 -4.72 -17.28 24.94
N GLU A 462 -4.13 -17.58 23.77
CA GLU A 462 -4.64 -18.54 22.80
C GLU A 462 -3.47 -19.38 22.26
N LYS A 463 -3.71 -20.68 22.03
CA LYS A 463 -2.68 -21.69 21.74
C LYS A 463 -1.83 -21.39 20.50
N HIS A 464 -2.38 -20.75 19.49
CA HIS A 464 -1.73 -20.47 18.22
C HIS A 464 -0.95 -19.14 18.23
N ILE A 465 -1.07 -18.33 19.29
CA ILE A 465 -0.35 -17.07 19.44
C ILE A 465 0.85 -17.31 20.34
N ASN A 466 2.05 -17.05 19.81
CA ASN A 466 3.28 -17.17 20.59
C ASN A 466 3.42 -15.96 21.53
N THR A 467 3.42 -16.20 22.84
CA THR A 467 3.57 -15.14 23.86
C THR A 467 4.88 -15.25 24.64
N SER A 468 5.88 -15.93 24.06
CA SER A 468 7.20 -16.11 24.71
C SER A 468 8.03 -14.83 24.76
N CYS A 469 7.86 -13.91 23.81
CA CYS A 469 8.52 -12.60 23.84
C CYS A 469 7.61 -11.53 24.43
N LYS A 470 8.17 -10.65 25.29
CA LYS A 470 7.46 -9.50 25.83
C LYS A 470 7.47 -8.33 24.85
N MET A 471 6.38 -8.17 24.12
CA MET A 471 6.21 -7.18 23.07
C MET A 471 6.15 -5.74 23.59
N ILE A 472 5.60 -5.49 24.78
CA ILE A 472 5.56 -4.15 25.41
C ILE A 472 6.72 -4.01 26.39
N SER A 473 7.94 -4.17 25.87
CA SER A 473 9.19 -4.05 26.65
C SER A 473 10.39 -3.82 25.72
N ASN A 474 11.56 -3.54 26.30
CA ASN A 474 12.83 -3.50 25.57
C ASN A 474 13.51 -4.88 25.43
N GLN A 475 12.77 -5.98 25.60
CA GLN A 475 13.26 -7.32 25.27
C GLN A 475 13.44 -7.45 23.74
N GLU A 476 14.58 -7.99 23.31
CA GLU A 476 14.79 -8.35 21.90
C GLU A 476 13.97 -9.60 21.56
N CYS A 477 13.21 -9.51 20.45
CA CYS A 477 12.40 -10.59 19.92
C CYS A 477 12.95 -11.05 18.57
N ASP A 478 12.80 -12.33 18.26
CA ASP A 478 13.20 -12.85 16.96
C ASP A 478 12.25 -12.41 15.84
N ASN A 479 12.73 -12.47 14.59
CA ASN A 479 11.95 -12.23 13.36
C ASN A 479 11.29 -10.84 13.23
N GLN A 480 11.83 -9.81 13.88
CA GLN A 480 11.27 -8.44 13.85
C GLN A 480 11.74 -7.58 12.66
N ASN A 481 12.53 -8.14 11.72
CA ASN A 481 13.14 -7.41 10.60
C ASN A 481 12.46 -7.70 9.25
N THR A 482 11.29 -8.31 9.28
CA THR A 482 10.63 -8.84 8.09
C THR A 482 9.55 -7.90 7.59
N VAL A 483 9.54 -7.64 6.28
CA VAL A 483 8.48 -6.89 5.57
C VAL A 483 8.09 -7.61 4.27
N ILE A 484 6.92 -7.32 3.72
CA ILE A 484 6.45 -7.84 2.43
C ILE A 484 6.34 -6.71 1.41
N ASN A 485 6.83 -6.99 0.20
CA ASN A 485 6.79 -6.07 -0.94
C ASN A 485 5.51 -6.25 -1.79
N PHE A 486 5.29 -5.41 -2.79
CA PHE A 486 4.11 -5.47 -3.67
C PHE A 486 4.12 -6.66 -4.64
N ASP A 487 5.25 -7.35 -4.80
CA ASP A 487 5.32 -8.66 -5.45
C ASP A 487 5.02 -9.83 -4.49
N LYS A 488 4.65 -9.53 -3.24
CA LYS A 488 4.32 -10.47 -2.16
C LYS A 488 5.53 -11.32 -1.72
N ASN A 489 6.74 -10.83 -1.97
CA ASN A 489 7.98 -11.43 -1.50
C ASN A 489 8.34 -10.90 -0.12
N THR A 490 8.80 -11.79 0.74
CA THR A 490 9.41 -11.44 2.01
C THR A 490 10.77 -10.78 1.79
N MET A 491 11.02 -9.65 2.44
CA MET A 491 12.28 -8.91 2.41
C MET A 491 12.79 -8.66 3.82
N ASN A 492 14.11 -8.51 3.94
CA ASN A 492 14.73 -8.00 5.15
C ASN A 492 14.69 -6.46 5.12
N PHE A 493 13.98 -5.87 6.06
CA PHE A 493 13.83 -4.42 6.24
C PHE A 493 15.18 -3.69 6.28
N ASP A 494 16.20 -4.28 6.92
CA ASP A 494 17.50 -3.64 7.07
C ASP A 494 18.27 -3.50 5.75
N GLN A 495 17.90 -4.24 4.70
CA GLN A 495 18.49 -4.15 3.37
C GLN A 495 17.88 -3.04 2.50
N LEU A 496 16.79 -2.42 2.97
CA LEU A 496 16.12 -1.36 2.23
C LEU A 496 16.86 -0.03 2.34
N ASP A 497 16.86 0.70 1.23
CA ASP A 497 17.37 2.07 1.17
C ASP A 497 16.49 3.02 2.00
N HIS A 498 17.08 4.14 2.38
CA HIS A 498 16.36 5.22 3.05
C HIS A 498 15.83 6.23 2.04
N ASP A 499 14.77 6.91 2.44
CA ASP A 499 14.11 7.99 1.74
C ASP A 499 13.88 9.16 2.73
N ASN A 500 14.98 9.61 3.32
CA ASN A 500 14.98 10.59 4.40
C ASN A 500 14.50 11.96 3.92
N ILE A 501 13.84 12.69 4.81
CA ILE A 501 13.59 14.12 4.66
C ILE A 501 14.93 14.85 4.48
N GLN A 502 15.08 15.60 3.37
CA GLN A 502 16.25 16.43 3.09
C GLN A 502 16.18 17.82 3.69
#